data_AF-A0AAD9FLJ9-F1
#
_entry.id   AF-A0AAD9FLJ9-F1
#
_cell.length_a   1.000
_cell.length_b   1.000
_cell.length_c   1.000
_cell.angle_alpha   90.00
_cell.angle_beta   90.00
_cell.angle_gamma   90.00
#
_symmetry.space_group_name_H-M   'P 1'
#
loop_
_entity.id
_entity.type
_entity.pdbx_description
1 polymer ?
#
loop_
_entity_poly.entity_id
_entity_poly.type
_entity_poly.pdbx_seq_one_letter_code
_entity_poly.pdbx_strand_id
1 'polypeptide(L)'
;MSISALPDGMPTAEEIKEIQQKKAEHIRESWVRTMEVRLVKDELNKCYRGEGVNAKQYCRELAERYALMLQENRMKGFIQIDKE
;
A
#
# COMPACT_ATOMS: atom_id res chain seq x y z
N MET A 1 39.42 -11.61 -26.97
CA MET A 1 38.63 -11.42 -25.75
C MET A 1 37.36 -10.71 -26.14
N SER A 2 36.26 -11.44 -26.28
CA SER A 2 34.97 -10.88 -26.71
C SER A 2 33.86 -11.62 -25.97
N ILE A 3 33.54 -11.12 -24.78
CA ILE A 3 32.32 -11.47 -24.05
C ILE A 3 31.32 -10.37 -24.38
N SER A 4 30.54 -10.54 -25.45
CA SER A 4 29.48 -9.59 -25.80
C SER A 4 28.32 -10.34 -26.43
N ALA A 5 27.62 -11.10 -25.60
CA ALA A 5 26.21 -11.42 -25.79
C ALA A 5 25.69 -11.87 -24.43
N LEU A 6 25.00 -10.97 -23.70
CA LEU A 6 24.03 -11.44 -22.72
C LEU A 6 23.00 -12.29 -23.48
N PRO A 7 22.51 -13.41 -22.91
CA PRO A 7 21.45 -14.19 -23.54
C PRO A 7 20.21 -13.31 -23.70
N ASP A 8 19.59 -13.38 -24.88
CA ASP A 8 18.35 -12.66 -25.20
C ASP A 8 17.30 -12.91 -24.09
N GLY A 9 16.94 -11.85 -23.36
CA GLY A 9 15.94 -11.87 -22.30
C GLY A 9 16.43 -11.61 -20.88
N MET A 10 17.74 -11.42 -20.62
CA MET A 10 18.20 -10.89 -19.33
C MET A 10 18.23 -9.35 -19.35
N PRO A 11 17.59 -8.69 -18.37
CA PRO A 11 17.67 -7.24 -18.25
C PRO A 11 19.11 -6.81 -18.00
N THR A 12 19.50 -5.71 -18.63
CA THR A 12 20.76 -5.01 -18.40
C THR A 12 20.87 -4.54 -16.95
N ALA A 13 22.08 -4.22 -16.51
CA ALA A 13 22.30 -3.73 -15.14
C ALA A 13 21.51 -2.44 -14.83
N GLU A 14 21.25 -1.61 -15.85
CA GLU A 14 20.45 -0.39 -15.73
C GLU A 14 18.97 -0.71 -15.57
N GLU A 15 18.42 -1.60 -16.41
CA GLU A 15 17.03 -2.07 -16.31
C GLU A 15 16.74 -2.75 -14.96
N ILE A 16 17.69 -3.55 -14.44
CA ILE A 16 17.57 -4.15 -13.10
C ILE A 16 17.45 -3.08 -12.03
N LYS A 17 18.25 -2.01 -12.12
CA LYS A 17 18.20 -0.87 -11.20
C LYS A 17 16.86 -0.17 -11.25
N GLU A 18 16.33 0.08 -12.45
CA GLU A 18 15.03 0.71 -12.63
C GLU A 18 13.89 -0.16 -12.06
N ILE A 19 13.91 -1.47 -12.30
CA ILE A 19 12.93 -2.41 -11.75
C ILE A 19 12.99 -2.39 -10.21
N GLN A 20 14.19 -2.41 -9.63
CA GLN A 20 14.35 -2.34 -8.17
C GLN A 20 13.81 -1.02 -7.60
N GLN A 21 14.05 0.09 -8.29
CA GLN A 21 13.54 1.40 -7.88
C GLN A 21 12.00 1.43 -7.90
N LYS A 22 11.37 0.98 -9.00
CA LYS A 22 9.91 0.89 -9.12
C LYS A 22 9.29 0.01 -8.03
N LYS A 23 9.92 -1.14 -7.73
CA LYS A 23 9.49 -2.02 -6.63
C LYS A 23 9.57 -1.32 -5.28
N ALA A 24 10.65 -0.58 -5.01
CA ALA A 24 10.82 0.15 -3.77
C ALA A 24 9.79 1.28 -3.61
N GLU A 25 9.50 2.03 -4.68
CA GLU A 25 8.50 3.10 -4.70
C GLU A 25 7.09 2.55 -4.42
N HIS A 26 6.68 1.50 -5.13
CA HIS A 26 5.37 0.85 -4.91
C HIS A 26 5.20 0.33 -3.48
N ILE A 27 6.24 -0.26 -2.90
CA ILE A 27 6.22 -0.72 -1.52
C ILE A 27 6.03 0.47 -0.58
N ARG A 28 6.78 1.57 -0.78
CA ARG A 28 6.64 2.79 0.05
C ARG A 28 5.22 3.33 0.00
N GLU A 29 4.63 3.46 -1.19
CA GLU A 29 3.25 3.92 -1.34
C GLU A 29 2.25 3.00 -0.66
N SER A 30 2.44 1.68 -0.79
CA SER A 30 1.60 0.68 -0.12
C SER A 30 1.66 0.81 1.40
N TRP A 31 2.84 1.12 1.95
CA TRP A 31 3.01 1.42 3.38
C TRP A 31 2.33 2.72 3.78
N VAL A 32 2.45 3.79 2.98
CA VAL A 32 1.77 5.07 3.26
C VAL A 32 0.25 4.85 3.34
N ARG A 33 -0.35 4.17 2.36
CA ARG A 33 -1.79 3.85 2.37
C ARG A 33 -2.21 3.04 3.60
N THR A 34 -1.35 2.11 4.04
CA THR A 34 -1.58 1.34 5.27
C THR A 34 -1.55 2.24 6.51
N MET A 35 -0.63 3.22 6.55
CA MET A 35 -0.55 4.19 7.65
C MET A 35 -1.77 5.11 7.68
N GLU A 36 -2.31 5.50 6.53
CA GLU A 36 -3.56 6.27 6.46
C GLU A 36 -4.74 5.49 7.09
N VAL A 37 -4.86 4.18 6.80
CA VAL A 37 -5.88 3.33 7.42
C VAL A 37 -5.72 3.30 8.95
N ARG A 38 -4.48 3.25 9.45
CA ARG A 38 -4.20 3.26 10.89
C ARG A 38 -4.65 4.57 11.55
N LEU A 39 -4.40 5.71 10.91
CA LEU A 39 -4.85 7.00 11.42
C LEU A 39 -6.38 7.07 11.55
N VAL A 40 -7.11 6.61 10.52
CA VAL A 40 -8.58 6.57 10.57
C VAL A 40 -9.07 5.62 11.66
N LYS A 41 -8.42 4.47 11.83
CA LYS A 41 -8.72 3.53 12.92
C LYS A 41 -8.54 4.17 14.30
N ASP A 42 -7.44 4.89 14.50
CA ASP A 42 -7.14 5.54 15.77
C ASP A 42 -8.17 6.64 16.08
N GLU A 43 -8.60 7.40 15.07
CA GLU A 43 -9.65 8.40 15.24
C GLU A 43 -11.01 7.76 15.52
N LEU A 44 -11.35 6.68 14.82
CA LEU A 44 -12.56 5.90 15.09
C LEU A 44 -12.57 5.35 16.53
N ASN A 45 -11.43 4.86 17.03
CA ASN A 45 -11.31 4.40 18.41
C ASN A 45 -11.53 5.52 19.42
N LYS A 46 -11.05 6.75 19.15
CA LYS A 46 -11.33 7.91 20.00
C LYS A 46 -12.83 8.23 19.99
N CYS A 47 -13.46 8.24 18.82
CA CYS A 47 -14.89 8.49 18.69
C CYS A 47 -15.71 7.47 19.50
N TYR A 48 -15.40 6.17 19.38
CA TYR A 48 -16.08 5.14 20.16
C TYR A 48 -15.91 5.30 21.67
N ARG A 49 -14.72 5.73 22.13
CA ARG A 49 -14.47 6.00 23.55
C ARG A 49 -15.19 7.25 24.05
N GLY A 50 -15.32 8.28 23.22
CA GLY A 50 -15.97 9.55 23.57
C GLY A 50 -17.49 9.45 23.57
N GLU A 51 -18.07 8.85 22.52
CA GLU A 51 -19.52 8.81 22.31
C GLU A 51 -20.20 7.66 23.06
N GLY A 52 -19.45 6.60 23.41
CA GLY A 52 -19.96 5.45 24.15
C GLY A 52 -21.17 4.81 23.47
N VAL A 53 -22.32 4.83 24.13
CA VAL A 53 -23.58 4.26 23.61
C VAL A 53 -24.10 4.96 22.35
N ASN A 54 -23.68 6.22 22.12
CA ASN A 54 -24.11 7.01 20.97
C ASN A 54 -23.24 6.78 19.71
N ALA A 55 -22.21 5.93 19.81
CA ALA A 55 -21.25 5.65 18.75
C ALA A 55 -21.89 5.29 17.39
N LYS A 56 -23.05 4.62 17.39
CA LYS A 56 -23.75 4.25 16.16
C LYS A 56 -24.21 5.45 15.33
N GLN A 57 -24.55 6.56 15.99
CA GLN A 57 -25.05 7.75 15.32
C GLN A 57 -23.90 8.68 14.92
N TYR A 58 -22.97 8.93 15.84
CA TYR A 58 -21.93 9.95 15.65
C TYR A 58 -20.65 9.42 14.99
N CYS A 59 -20.30 8.13 15.16
CA CYS A 59 -19.08 7.56 14.59
C CYS A 59 -19.28 6.82 13.26
N ARG A 60 -20.50 6.86 12.69
CA ARG A 60 -20.86 6.09 11.49
C ARG A 60 -19.97 6.41 10.29
N GLU A 61 -19.76 7.70 10.01
CA GLU A 61 -18.97 8.15 8.86
C GLU A 61 -17.52 7.65 8.94
N LEU A 62 -16.90 7.76 10.12
CA LEU A 62 -15.55 7.24 10.37
C LEU A 62 -15.50 5.72 10.21
N ALA A 63 -16.54 5.00 10.66
CA ALA A 63 -16.63 3.56 10.52
C ALA A 63 -16.77 3.12 9.05
N GLU A 64 -17.61 3.81 8.28
CA GLU A 64 -17.79 3.56 6.84
C GLU A 64 -16.50 3.86 6.06
N ARG A 65 -15.85 4.99 6.35
CA ARG A 65 -14.56 5.34 5.74
C ARG A 65 -13.48 4.31 6.06
N TYR A 66 -13.38 3.88 7.31
CA TYR A 66 -12.44 2.84 7.71
C TYR A 66 -12.71 1.51 6.97
N ALA A 67 -13.98 1.13 6.83
CA ALA A 67 -14.37 -0.09 6.11
C ALA A 67 -14.00 -0.02 4.61
N LEU A 68 -14.25 1.11 3.95
CA LEU A 68 -13.85 1.33 2.56
C LEU A 68 -12.33 1.25 2.39
N MET A 69 -11.58 1.95 3.24
CA MET A 69 -10.12 1.95 3.19
C MET A 69 -9.53 0.55 3.45
N LEU A 70 -10.15 -0.27 4.30
CA LEU A 70 -9.72 -1.66 4.50
C LEU A 70 -9.88 -2.53 3.26
N GLN A 71 -10.77 -2.19 2.32
CA GLN A 71 -10.93 -2.93 1.07
C GLN A 71 -9.90 -2.47 0.03
N GLU A 72 -9.71 -1.15 -0.08
CA GLU A 72 -8.91 -0.50 -1.12
C GLU A 72 -7.40 -0.50 -0.81
N ASN A 73 -7.04 -0.18 0.44
CA ASN A 73 -5.66 0.10 0.86
C ASN A 73 -4.92 -1.13 1.40
N ARG A 74 -5.41 -2.35 1.12
CA ARG A 74 -4.68 -3.56 1.51
C ARG A 74 -3.33 -3.59 0.80
N MET A 75 -2.28 -3.89 1.58
CA MET A 75 -0.95 -4.06 1.03
C MET A 75 -0.98 -5.13 -0.06
N LYS A 76 -0.67 -4.71 -1.29
CA LYS A 76 -0.48 -5.59 -2.44
C LYS A 76 1.02 -5.65 -2.71
N GLY A 77 1.62 -6.84 -2.58
CA GLY A 77 3.06 -7.01 -2.80
C GLY A 77 3.49 -6.64 -4.23
N PHE A 78 4.81 -6.65 -4.48
CA PHE A 78 5.41 -6.25 -5.76
C PHE A 78 5.12 -7.20 -6.94
N ILE A 79 4.48 -8.35 -6.70
CA ILE A 79 4.09 -9.32 -7.74
C ILE A 79 3.23 -8.68 -8.84
N GLN A 80 2.57 -7.54 -8.55
CA GLN A 80 1.79 -6.80 -9.55
C GLN A 80 2.66 -6.06 -10.58
N ILE A 81 3.88 -5.66 -10.21
CA ILE A 81 4.84 -4.99 -11.11
C ILE A 81 5.51 -6.01 -12.05
N ASP A 82 5.64 -7.27 -11.61
CA ASP A 82 6.26 -8.33 -12.41
C ASP A 82 5.32 -8.87 -13.52
N LYS A 83 4.06 -8.44 -13.56
CA LYS A 83 3.04 -8.90 -14.53
C LYS A 83 2.85 -7.96 -15.72
N GLU A 84 3.44 -6.78 -15.69
CA GLU A 84 3.32 -5.70 -16.68
C GLU A 84 4.65 -5.56 -17.44
#